data_AF-A0A151JPJ7-F1
#
_entry.id   AF-A0A151JPJ7-F1
#
_cell.length_a   1.000
_cell.length_b   1.000
_cell.length_c   1.000
_cell.angle_alpha   90.00
_cell.angle_beta   90.00
_cell.angle_gamma   90.00
#
_symmetry.space_group_name_H-M   'P 1'
#
loop_
_entity.id
_entity.type
_entity.pdbx_description
1 polymer ?
#
loop_
_entity_poly.entity_id
_entity_poly.type
_entity_poly.pdbx_seq_one_letter_code
_entity_poly.pdbx_strand_id
1 'polypeptide(L)' 'MGGTGGGGGESNSQNILVTLYVATAGLQGNALGSDEEEITLLVYVLIDELQNKVR' A
#
# COMPACT_ATOMS: atom_id res chain seq x y z
N MET A 1 -0.45 -6.75 -49.64
CA MET A 1 0.52 -6.85 -48.52
C MET A 1 0.78 -5.44 -48.01
N GLY A 2 0.41 -5.14 -46.77
CA GLY A 2 0.68 -3.85 -46.12
C GLY A 2 0.44 -4.01 -44.64
N GLY A 3 1.52 -4.07 -43.87
CA GLY A 3 1.57 -4.58 -42.51
C GLY A 3 0.82 -3.74 -41.49
N THR A 4 0.20 -4.46 -40.55
CA THR A 4 -0.23 -4.04 -39.22
C THR A 4 0.98 -3.58 -38.39
N GLY A 5 0.81 -2.52 -37.60
CA GLY A 5 1.85 -2.06 -36.68
C GLY A 5 1.42 -0.90 -35.79
N GLY A 6 0.24 -0.98 -35.18
CA GLY A 6 -0.17 -0.05 -34.13
C GLY A 6 0.49 -0.44 -32.81
N GLY A 7 1.64 0.16 -32.50
CA GLY A 7 2.29 0.06 -31.20
C GLY A 7 1.56 0.89 -30.16
N GLY A 8 0.46 0.35 -29.63
CA GLY A 8 -0.15 0.87 -28.40
C GLY A 8 0.73 0.49 -27.23
N GLY A 9 1.46 1.46 -26.66
CA GLY A 9 2.14 1.25 -25.39
C GLY A 9 1.11 0.98 -24.31
N GLU A 10 1.00 -0.27 -23.88
CA GLU A 10 0.22 -0.65 -22.71
C GLU A 10 0.87 0.03 -21.50
N SER A 11 0.22 1.07 -20.97
CA SER A 11 0.51 1.55 -19.63
C SER A 11 0.20 0.39 -18.68
N ASN A 12 1.23 -0.33 -18.25
CA ASN A 12 1.13 -1.38 -17.26
C ASN A 12 0.87 -0.74 -15.88
N SER A 13 -0.32 -0.16 -15.74
CA SER A 13 -0.80 0.40 -14.48
C SER A 13 -1.08 -0.78 -13.57
N GLN A 14 -0.11 -1.12 -12.71
CA GLN A 14 -0.31 -2.13 -11.68
C GLN A 14 -1.33 -1.58 -10.69
N ASN A 15 -2.49 -2.22 -10.61
CA ASN A 15 -3.52 -1.86 -9.64
C ASN A 15 -3.18 -2.54 -8.31
N ILE A 16 -2.32 -1.89 -7.53
CA ILE A 16 -1.85 -2.37 -6.23
C ILE A 16 -2.58 -1.61 -5.12
N LEU A 17 -3.23 -2.36 -4.22
CA LEU A 17 -3.72 -1.83 -2.95
C LEU A 17 -2.67 -2.04 -1.87
N VAL A 18 -2.52 -1.05 -0.99
CA VAL A 18 -1.62 -1.13 0.17
C VAL A 18 -2.45 -1.06 1.43
N THR A 19 -2.36 -2.08 2.28
CA THR A 19 -2.91 -2.02 3.64
C THR A 19 -1.79 -1.83 4.64
N LEU A 20 -2.02 -0.94 5.62
CA LEU A 20 -1.04 -0.58 6.64
C LEU A 20 -1.60 -0.91 8.01
N TYR A 21 -0.78 -1.55 8.82
CA TYR A 21 -1.00 -1.71 10.25
C TYR A 21 0.10 -0.96 10.99
N VAL A 22 -0.31 -0.06 11.89
CA VAL A 22 0.58 0.78 12.68
C VAL A 22 0.31 0.52 14.15
N ALA A 23 1.33 0.11 14.89
CA ALA A 23 1.30 0.11 16.34
C ALA A 23 2.20 1.23 16.85
N THR A 24 1.68 2.03 17.78
CA THR A 24 2.40 3.09 18.48
C THR A 24 2.66 2.69 19.93
N ALA A 25 3.79 3.11 20.50
CA ALA A 25 4.02 3.11 21.94
C ALA A 25 3.53 4.43 22.52
N GLY A 26 2.72 4.32 23.56
CA GLY A 26 2.16 5.42 24.34
C GLY A 26 1.27 4.86 25.45
N LEU A 27 1.09 5.58 26.56
CA LEU A 27 0.17 5.17 27.62
C LEU A 27 -1.27 5.16 27.07
N GLN A 28 -1.84 3.97 26.89
CA GLN A 28 -3.23 3.81 26.44
C GLN A 28 -4.20 4.44 27.45
N GLY A 29 -4.73 5.62 27.13
CA GLY A 29 -5.77 6.32 27.91
C GLY A 29 -6.09 7.70 27.33
N ASN A 30 -7.24 8.27 27.70
CA ASN A 30 -7.71 9.61 27.30
C ASN A 30 -6.83 10.78 27.84
N ALA A 31 -5.64 10.48 28.36
CA ALA A 31 -4.64 11.45 28.72
C ALA A 31 -3.78 11.77 27.50
N LEU A 32 -4.39 12.46 26.52
CA LEU A 32 -3.70 13.09 25.39
C LEU A 32 -2.85 14.26 25.91
N GLY A 33 -1.78 13.94 26.63
CA GLY A 33 -0.80 14.89 27.12
C GLY A 33 0.54 14.61 26.46
N SER A 34 0.80 15.28 25.34
CA SER A 34 2.10 15.66 24.75
C SER A 34 3.28 14.69 24.70
N ASP A 35 3.16 13.42 25.09
CA ASP A 35 4.23 12.45 24.92
C ASP A 35 3.97 11.65 23.64
N GLU A 36 4.86 11.89 22.68
CA GLU A 36 4.84 11.50 21.28
C GLU A 36 4.53 10.00 21.10
N GLU A 37 3.45 9.67 20.39
CA GLU A 37 3.17 8.29 20.00
C GLU A 37 4.26 7.81 19.01
N GLU A 38 5.27 7.11 19.51
CA GLU A 38 6.36 6.56 18.70
C GLU A 38 5.87 5.30 17.97
N ILE A 39 6.06 5.23 16.64
CA ILE A 39 5.70 4.03 15.87
C ILE A 39 6.65 2.89 16.27
N THR A 40 6.11 1.85 16.91
CA THR A 40 6.87 0.65 17.32
C THR A 40 6.79 -0.47 16.30
N LEU A 41 5.71 -0.52 15.53
CA LEU A 41 5.54 -1.52 14.48
C LEU A 41 4.80 -0.92 13.29
N LEU A 42 5.40 -1.05 12.12
CA LEU A 42 4.76 -0.74 10.85
C LEU A 42 4.78 -2.00 9.99
N VAL A 43 3.61 -2.54 9.71
CA VAL A 43 3.43 -3.65 8.77
C VAL A 43 2.68 -3.11 7.56
N TYR A 44 3.12 -3.47 6.37
CA TYR A 44 2.37 -3.24 5.15
C TYR A 44 2.20 -4.54 4.38
N VAL A 45 1.09 -4.64 3.65
CA VAL A 45 0.81 -5.75 2.75
C VAL A 45 0.40 -5.17 1.40
N LEU A 46 0.99 -5.70 0.33
CA LEU A 46 0.65 -5.32 -1.04
C LEU A 46 -0.34 -6.34 -1.59
N ILE A 47 -1.42 -5.84 -2.17
CA ILE A 47 -2.44 -6.67 -2.82
C ILE A 47 -2.48 -6.28 -4.29
N ASP A 48 -2.17 -7.24 -5.16
CA ASP A 48 -2.45 -7.11 -6.58
C ASP A 48 -3.95 -7.34 -6.79
N GLU A 49 -4.69 -6.27 -7.10
CA GLU A 49 -6.14 -6.31 -7.22
C GLU A 49 -6.59 -7.13 -8.42
N LEU A 50 -5.85 -7.03 -9.54
CA LEU A 50 -6.20 -7.73 -10.78
C LEU A 50 -5.93 -9.24 -10.67
N GLN A 51 -4.90 -9.62 -9.92
CA GLN A 51 -4.54 -11.02 -9.68
C GLN A 51 -5.17 -11.60 -8.41
N ASN A 52 -5.83 -10.78 -7.60
CA ASN A 52 -6.31 -11.11 -6.25
C ASN A 52 -5.23 -11.84 -5.42
N LYS A 53 -4.01 -11.29 -5.43
CA LYS A 53 -2.83 -11.95 -4.85
C LYS A 53 -2.13 -11.03 -3.85
N VAL A 54 -1.86 -11.58 -2.67
CA VAL A 54 -1.02 -10.94 -1.65
C VAL A 54 0.46 -11.10 -2.02
N ARG A 55 1.24 -10.02 -1.93
CA ARG A 55 2.69 -9.98 -2.16
C ARG A 55 3.43 -9.43 -0.95
#